data_AF-A0A7V9QLU7-F1
#
_entry.id   AF-A0A7V9QLU7-F1
#
_cell.length_a   1.000
_cell.length_b   1.000
_cell.length_c   1.000
_cell.angle_alpha   90.00
_cell.angle_beta   90.00
_cell.angle_gamma   90.00
#
_symmetry.space_group_name_H-M   'P 1'
#
loop_
_entity.id
_entity.type
_entity.pdbx_description
1 polymer ?
#
loop_
_entity_poly.entity_id
_entity_poly.type
_entity_poly.pdbx_seq_one_letter_code
_entity_poly.pdbx_strand_id
1 'polypeptide(L)' 'MLRTVFAVGLMAILGLIALKFIFGIFGFLFVVLFGLLFLALKIALIGLAVYFVIRILSPDTARRIRQKWSGA' A
#
# COMPACT_ATOMS: atom_id res chain seq x y z
N MET A 1 -36.61 12.93 29.98
CA MET A 1 -36.48 12.16 28.72
C MET A 1 -35.84 12.99 27.61
N LEU A 2 -36.43 14.13 27.21
CA LEU A 2 -35.89 14.97 26.12
C LEU A 2 -34.44 15.46 26.35
N ARG A 3 -34.13 15.95 27.56
CA ARG A 3 -32.76 16.36 27.95
C ARG A 3 -31.73 15.22 27.80
N THR A 4 -32.13 13.99 28.09
CA THR A 4 -31.26 12.80 27.98
C THR A 4 -31.03 12.45 26.52
N VAL A 5 -32.08 12.47 25.68
CA VAL A 5 -31.97 12.22 24.23
C VAL A 5 -31.10 13.29 23.56
N PHE A 6 -31.25 14.56 23.93
CA PHE A 6 -30.40 15.64 23.43
C PHE A 6 -28.93 15.47 23.85
N ALA A 7 -28.66 15.09 25.09
CA ALA A 7 -27.29 14.87 25.56
C ALA A 7 -26.61 13.70 24.83
N VAL A 8 -27.33 12.58 24.64
CA VAL A 8 -26.83 11.44 23.87
C VAL A 8 -26.63 11.83 22.39
N GLY A 9 -27.55 12.59 21.80
CA GLY A 9 -27.43 13.08 20.43
C GLY A 9 -26.19 13.98 20.23
N LEU A 10 -25.93 14.89 21.17
CA LEU A 10 -24.73 15.75 21.13
C LEU A 10 -23.44 14.92 21.24
N MET A 11 -23.40 13.97 22.17
CA MET A 11 -22.24 13.08 22.32
C MET A 11 -22.03 12.19 21.10
N ALA A 12 -23.10 11.72 20.46
CA ALA A 12 -23.03 10.96 19.23
C ALA A 12 -22.44 11.79 18.08
N ILE A 13 -22.86 13.05 17.93
CA ILE A 13 -22.31 13.96 16.91
C ILE A 13 -20.82 14.21 17.17
N LEU A 14 -20.44 14.48 18.42
CA LEU A 14 -19.03 14.65 18.80
C LEU A 14 -18.22 13.38 18.53
N GLY A 15 -18.76 12.22 18.86
CA GLY A 15 -18.16 10.93 18.56
C GLY A 15 -17.96 10.72 17.06
N LEU A 16 -18.95 11.04 16.23
CA LEU A 16 -18.84 10.95 14.77
C LEU A 16 -17.79 11.91 14.20
N ILE A 17 -17.66 13.13 14.76
CA ILE A 17 -16.61 14.08 14.37
C ILE A 17 -15.23 13.50 14.71
N ALA A 18 -15.04 13.03 15.94
CA ALA A 18 -13.78 12.42 16.37
C ALA A 18 -13.42 11.18 15.50
N LEU A 19 -14.41 10.34 15.21
CA LEU A 19 -14.26 9.17 14.35
C LEU A 19 -13.83 9.58 12.94
N LYS A 20 -14.48 10.59 12.36
CA LYS A 20 -14.11 11.13 11.05
C LYS A 20 -12.67 11.65 11.01
N PHE A 21 -12.20 12.30 12.08
CA PHE A 21 -10.81 12.76 12.17
C PHE A 21 -9.83 11.59 12.20
N ILE A 22 -10.09 10.58 13.03
CA ILE A 22 -9.24 9.39 13.13
C ILE A 22 -9.20 8.67 11.78
N PHE A 23 -10.36 8.33 11.21
CA PHE A 23 -10.41 7.66 9.90
C PHE A 23 -9.88 8.52 8.76
N GLY A 24 -9.94 9.85 8.84
CA GLY A 24 -9.30 10.74 7.87
C GLY A 24 -7.77 10.61 7.89
N ILE A 25 -7.17 10.63 9.08
CA ILE A 25 -5.71 10.48 9.26
C ILE A 25 -5.26 9.07 8.86
N PHE A 26 -5.95 8.04 9.36
CA PHE A 26 -5.67 6.65 8.97
C PHE A 26 -5.89 6.43 7.48
N GLY A 27 -6.94 7.02 6.90
CA GLY A 27 -7.24 6.96 5.47
C GLY A 27 -6.09 7.53 4.63
N PHE A 28 -5.54 8.68 5.01
CA PHE A 28 -4.36 9.24 4.34
C PHE A 28 -3.15 8.29 4.45
N LEU A 29 -2.89 7.74 5.64
CA LEU A 29 -1.78 6.81 5.84
C LEU A 29 -1.93 5.55 4.97
N PHE A 30 -3.14 4.99 4.87
CA PHE A 30 -3.42 3.86 4.00
C PHE A 30 -3.24 4.22 2.52
N VAL A 31 -3.70 5.39 2.07
CA VAL A 31 -3.50 5.84 0.68
C VAL A 31 -2.01 5.93 0.35
N VAL A 32 -1.19 6.48 1.25
CA VAL A 32 0.27 6.55 1.07
C VAL A 32 0.85 5.13 1.01
N LEU A 33 0.53 4.28 1.99
CA LEU A 33 1.07 2.91 2.05
C LEU A 33 0.70 2.09 0.80
N PHE A 34 -0.58 2.08 0.41
CA PHE A 34 -1.05 1.38 -0.79
C PHE A 34 -0.51 2.02 -2.07
N GLY A 35 -0.31 3.35 -2.09
CA GLY A 35 0.33 4.05 -3.19
C GLY A 35 1.78 3.59 -3.39
N LEU A 36 2.56 3.50 -2.31
CA LEU A 36 3.92 2.94 -2.35
C LEU A 36 3.91 1.47 -2.76
N LEU A 37 2.99 0.66 -2.22
CA LEU A 37 2.87 -0.75 -2.59
C LEU A 37 2.56 -0.91 -4.08
N PHE A 38 1.66 -0.09 -4.62
CA PHE A 38 1.32 -0.09 -6.04
C PHE A 38 2.52 0.31 -6.92
N LEU A 39 3.28 1.32 -6.50
CA LEU A 39 4.52 1.72 -7.19
C LEU A 39 5.54 0.59 -7.17
N ALA A 40 5.77 -0.02 -6.00
CA ALA A 40 6.69 -1.16 -5.85
C ALA A 40 6.25 -2.33 -6.73
N LEU A 41 4.96 -2.63 -6.78
CA LEU A 41 4.41 -3.70 -7.61
C LEU A 41 4.60 -3.42 -9.10
N LYS A 42 4.36 -2.18 -9.56
CA LYS A 42 4.64 -1.76 -10.94
C LYS A 42 6.11 -1.98 -11.31
N ILE A 43 7.03 -1.52 -10.46
CA ILE A 43 8.47 -1.66 -10.70
C ILE A 43 8.86 -3.14 -10.72
N ALA A 44 8.35 -3.93 -9.79
CA ALA A 44 8.62 -5.37 -9.71
C ALA A 44 8.11 -6.10 -10.97
N LEU A 45 6.93 -5.77 -11.47
CA LEU A 45 6.38 -6.36 -12.70
C LEU A 45 7.24 -6.02 -13.93
N ILE A 46 7.71 -4.77 -14.04
CA ILE A 46 8.61 -4.37 -15.13
C ILE A 46 9.95 -5.12 -15.01
N GLY A 47 10.53 -5.19 -13.82
CA GLY A 47 11.76 -5.94 -13.59
C GLY A 47 11.62 -7.42 -13.93
N LEU A 48 10.48 -8.03 -13.58
CA LEU A 48 10.15 -9.41 -13.92
C LEU A 48 10.02 -9.60 -15.42
N ALA A 49 9.31 -8.72 -16.12
CA ALA A 49 9.14 -8.78 -17.57
C ALA A 49 10.51 -8.68 -18.29
N VAL A 50 11.34 -7.70 -17.89
CA VAL A 50 12.70 -7.53 -18.43
C VAL A 50 13.54 -8.77 -18.17
N TYR A 51 13.51 -9.31 -16.96
CA TYR A 51 14.24 -10.54 -16.63
C TYR A 51 13.77 -11.72 -17.49
N PHE A 52 12.47 -11.86 -17.73
CA PHE A 52 11.91 -12.90 -18.60
C PHE A 52 12.41 -12.75 -20.04
N VAL A 53 12.39 -11.54 -20.60
CA VAL A 53 12.89 -11.26 -21.95
C VAL A 53 14.38 -11.62 -22.05
N ILE A 54 15.21 -11.18 -21.09
CA ILE A 54 16.64 -11.52 -21.05
C ILE A 54 16.82 -13.04 -20.95
N ARG A 55 16.03 -13.72 -20.13
CA ARG A 55 16.12 -15.17 -19.96
C ARG A 55 15.79 -15.95 -21.25
N ILE A 56 14.86 -15.46 -22.06
CA ILE A 56 14.48 -16.08 -23.34
C ILE A 56 15.55 -15.82 -24.40
N LEU A 57 16.00 -14.57 -24.54
CA LEU A 57 16.93 -14.18 -25.60
C LEU A 57 18.39 -14.55 -25.29
N SER A 58 18.79 -14.50 -24.03
CA SER A 58 20.17 -14.78 -23.59
C SER A 58 20.16 -15.49 -22.23
N PRO A 59 19.98 -16.83 -22.24
CA PRO A 59 19.96 -17.61 -21.01
C PRO A 59 21.26 -17.50 -20.22
N ASP A 60 22.40 -17.35 -20.90
CA ASP A 60 23.72 -17.16 -20.26
C ASP A 60 23.83 -15.83 -19.51
N THR A 61 23.25 -14.75 -20.06
CA THR A 61 23.20 -13.44 -19.38
C THR A 61 22.33 -13.50 -18.13
N ALA A 62 21.17 -14.16 -18.22
CA ALA A 62 20.30 -14.38 -17.07
C ALA A 62 20.97 -15.24 -15.98
N ARG A 63 21.80 -16.22 -16.37
CA ARG A 63 22.60 -17.05 -15.45
C ARG A 63 23.66 -16.23 -14.71
N ARG A 64 24.39 -15.36 -15.41
CA ARG A 64 25.39 -14.46 -14.80
C ARG A 64 24.78 -13.43 -13.86
N ILE A 65 23.62 -12.86 -14.21
CA ILE A 65 22.87 -11.94 -13.32
C ILE A 65 22.43 -12.67 -12.04
N ARG A 66 21.91 -13.89 -12.18
CA ARG A 66 21.50 -14.72 -11.03
C ARG A 66 22.67 -15.07 -10.13
N GLN A 67 23.82 -15.46 -10.69
CA GLN A 67 25.04 -15.76 -9.93
C GLN A 67 25.56 -14.53 -9.17
N LYS A 68 25.59 -13.34 -9.80
CA LYS A 68 25.99 -12.09 -9.13
C LYS A 68 25.05 -11.70 -7.98
N TRP A 69 23.75 -11.98 -8.10
CA TRP A 69 22.77 -11.70 -7.04
C TRP A 69 22.71 -12.77 -5.95
N SER A 70 23.01 -14.04 -6.24
CA SER A 70 23.00 -15.11 -5.24
C SER A 70 24.24 -15.14 -4.35
N GLY A 71 25.26 -14.31 -4.63
CA GLY A 71 26.44 -14.15 -3.77
C GLY A 71 27.27 -15.41 -3.57
N ALA A 72 27.17 -16.39 -4.48
CA ALA A 72 27.89 -17.67 -4.45
C ALA A 72 28.80 -17.81 -5.66
#